data_AF-A0A835WZA8-F1
#
_entry.id   AF-A0A835WZA8-F1
#
_cell.length_a   1.000
_cell.length_b   1.000
_cell.length_c   1.000
_cell.angle_alpha   90.00
_cell.angle_beta   90.00
_cell.angle_gamma   90.00
#
_symmetry.space_group_name_H-M   'P 1'
#
loop_
_entity.id
_entity.type
_entity.pdbx_description
1 polymer ?
#
loop_
_entity_poly.entity_id
_entity_poly.type
_entity_poly.pdbx_seq_one_letter_code
_entity_poly.pdbx_strand_id
1 'polypeptide(L)' 'MSEERKMYPIKCADCGKDSEVPFQPKEGRPVYCRECLPKHRSRDGPGRY' A
#
# COMPACT_ATOMS: atom_id res chain seq x y z
N MET A 1 -4.42 6.76 26.05
CA MET A 1 -5.24 7.34 24.97
C MET A 1 -4.76 6.70 23.69
N SER A 2 -5.59 5.87 23.07
CA SER A 2 -5.21 4.99 21.96
C SER A 2 -5.12 5.81 20.66
N GLU A 3 -3.93 5.88 20.07
CA GLU A 3 -3.75 6.50 18.76
C GLU A 3 -4.61 5.78 17.71
N GLU A 4 -5.58 6.49 17.15
CA GLU A 4 -6.46 6.00 16.10
C GLU A 4 -5.60 5.61 14.88
N ARG A 5 -5.59 4.32 14.54
CA ARG A 5 -4.92 3.82 13.34
C ARG A 5 -5.65 4.38 12.11
N LYS A 6 -5.24 5.56 11.64
CA LYS A 6 -5.78 6.20 10.45
C LYS A 6 -5.45 5.33 9.24
N MET A 7 -6.48 4.72 8.67
CA MET A 7 -6.41 4.07 7.37
C MET A 7 -6.69 5.11 6.30
N TYR A 8 -5.83 5.17 5.29
CA TYR A 8 -5.97 6.06 4.15
C TYR A 8 -6.49 5.25 2.96
N PRO A 9 -7.61 5.67 2.34
CA PRO A 9 -8.06 5.07 1.09
C PRO A 9 -7.07 5.47 -0.01
N ILE A 10 -6.60 4.48 -0.75
CA ILE A 10 -5.67 4.63 -1.88
C ILE A 10 -6.17 3.84 -3.06
N LYS A 11 -5.86 4.31 -4.26
CA LYS A 11 -6.13 3.61 -5.50
C LYS A 11 -4.87 2.90 -5.99
N CYS A 12 -4.98 1.60 -6.26
CA CYS A 12 -3.86 0.82 -6.75
C CYS A 12 -3.45 1.29 -8.14
N ALA A 13 -2.18 1.67 -8.33
CA ALA A 13 -1.68 2.13 -9.62
C ALA A 13 -1.62 1.03 -10.70
N ASP A 14 -1.58 -0.24 -10.27
CA ASP A 14 -1.48 -1.41 -11.16
C ASP A 14 -2.86 -1.93 -11.63
N CYS A 15 -3.76 -2.27 -10.69
CA CYS A 15 -5.08 -2.80 -11.01
C CYS A 15 -6.23 -1.78 -10.92
N GLY A 16 -6.00 -0.57 -10.41
CA GLY A 16 -7.02 0.47 -10.26
C GLY A 16 -8.02 0.27 -9.12
N LYS A 17 -7.88 -0.77 -8.29
CA LYS A 17 -8.77 -1.04 -7.15
C LYS A 17 -8.53 -0.08 -5.98
N ASP A 18 -9.60 0.24 -5.25
CA ASP A 18 -9.53 0.95 -3.97
C ASP A 18 -9.04 0.02 -2.85
N SER A 19 -8.17 0.52 -1.98
CA SER A 19 -7.66 -0.22 -0.83
C SER A 19 -7.30 0.72 0.32
N GLU A 20 -7.14 0.16 1.52
CA GLU A 20 -6.90 0.94 2.73
C GLU A 20 -5.52 0.60 3.31
N VAL A 21 -4.72 1.64 3.54
CA VAL A 21 -3.35 1.50 4.04
C VAL A 21 -3.09 2.40 5.25
N PRO A 22 -2.28 1.98 6.23
CA PRO A 22 -1.99 2.77 7.43
C PRO A 22 -0.99 3.91 7.17
N PHE A 23 -0.68 4.22 5.92
CA PHE A 23 0.28 5.25 5.53
C PHE A 23 -0.37 6.23 4.55
N GLN A 24 0.01 7.50 4.64
CA GLN A 24 -0.49 8.51 3.72
C GLN A 24 0.13 8.30 2.32
N PRO A 25 -0.68 8.19 1.25
CA PRO A 25 -0.16 8.15 -0.12
C PRO A 25 0.60 9.45 -0.43
N LYS A 26 1.78 9.35 -1.02
CA LYS A 26 2.56 10.51 -1.48
C LYS A 26 2.36 10.73 -2.97
N GLU A 27 2.01 11.95 -3.37
CA GLU A 27 2.04 12.37 -4.78
C GLU A 27 3.47 12.15 -5.33
N GLY A 28 3.60 11.22 -6.29
CA GLY A 28 4.87 10.81 -6.89
C GLY A 28 5.32 9.38 -6.60
N ARG A 29 4.70 8.66 -5.63
CA ARG A 29 4.96 7.23 -5.41
C ARG A 29 3.70 6.41 -5.73
N PRO A 30 3.72 5.50 -6.73
CA PRO A 30 2.58 4.63 -7.00
C PRO A 30 2.33 3.71 -5.80
N VAL A 31 1.09 3.68 -5.34
CA VAL A 31 0.67 2.81 -4.24
C VAL A 31 0.02 1.56 -4.84
N TYR A 32 0.32 0.41 -4.25
CA TYR A 32 -0.16 -0.88 -4.69
C TYR A 32 -1.00 -1.54 -3.61
N CYS A 33 -2.05 -2.25 -4.01
CA CYS A 33 -2.80 -3.09 -3.09
C CYS A 33 -1.95 -4.28 -2.61
N ARG A 34 -2.40 -4.97 -1.57
CA ARG A 34 -1.72 -6.15 -1.00
C ARG A 34 -1.49 -7.27 -2.02
N GLU A 35 -2.26 -7.32 -3.10
CA GLU A 35 -2.13 -8.32 -4.17
C GLU A 35 -1.08 -7.93 -5.23
N CYS A 36 -0.99 -6.65 -5.59
CA CYS A 36 -0.05 -6.14 -6.61
C CYS A 36 1.33 -5.84 -6.03
N LEU A 37 1.41 -5.41 -4.76
CA LEU A 37 2.66 -5.14 -4.05
C LEU A 37 3.67 -6.31 -4.12
N PRO A 38 3.31 -7.57 -3.83
CA PRO A 38 4.26 -8.69 -3.90
C PRO A 38 4.77 -8.92 -5.33
N LYS A 39 3.93 -8.75 -6.35
CA LYS A 39 4.34 -8.87 -7.77
C LYS A 39 5.40 -7.83 -8.13
N HIS A 40 5.27 -6.61 -7.63
CA HIS A 40 6.26 -5.54 -7.82
C HIS A 40 7.50 -5.66 -6.91
N ARG A 41 7.39 -6.32 -5.75
CA ARG A 41 8.48 -6.48 -4.76
C ARG A 41 9.35 -7.73 -5.00
N SER A 42 8.99 -8.60 -5.95
CA SER A 42 9.56 -9.94 -6.17
C SER A 42 11.05 -10.01 -6.56
N ARG A 43 11.84 -8.95 -6.40
CA ARG A 43 13.27 -8.97 -6.69
C ARG A 43 14.18 -8.95 -5.46
N ASP A 44 13.68 -8.54 -4.28
CA ASP A 44 14.52 -8.42 -3.09
C ASP A 44 13.76 -8.75 -1.77
N GLY A 45 13.90 -10.01 -1.33
CA GLY A 45 13.93 -10.37 0.10
C GLY A 45 12.60 -10.67 0.83
N PRO A 46 12.64 -11.56 1.84
CA PRO A 46 11.47 -12.02 2.58
C PRO A 46 10.88 -10.91 3.44
N GLY A 47 9.55 -10.77 3.31
CA GLY A 47 8.78 -9.63 3.79
C GLY A 47 8.78 -9.45 5.31
N ARG A 48 8.78 -8.18 5.70
CA ARG A 48 8.21 -7.71 6.96
C ARG A 48 7.14 -6.70 6.60
N TYR A 49 5.89 -7.14 6.61
CA TYR A 49 4.71 -6.31 6.80
C TYR A 49 3.89 -6.98 7.88
#